data_AF-A0A2U3LJE0-F1
#
_entry.id   AF-A0A2U3LJE0-F1
#
_cell.length_a   1.000
_cell.length_b   1.000
_cell.length_c   1.000
_cell.angle_alpha   90.00
_cell.angle_beta   90.00
_cell.angle_gamma   90.00
#
_symmetry.space_group_name_H-M   'P 1'
#
loop_
_entity.id
_entity.type
_entity.pdbx_description
1 polymer ?
#
loop_
_entity_poly.entity_id
_entity_poly.type
_entity_poly.pdbx_seq_one_letter_code
_entity_poly.pdbx_strand_id
1 'polypeptide(L)'
;MRSIHIAEWILALVTSRDRAASTVGDLVEEAATRGVFWFWSGVLRTAASLLWRDVAERPARMAGLAFRGLAIELALSLFFLALSGVTAAMIGSPGALNSAGWRLFFNAPTLVIPILIGRMLARWAPGHELAACLAYAILGSIFNVVIMIVFPAGMGSSALLWGILGDPAQQTPLLAGAVWGRRSLQGHRGRGAR
;
A
#
# COMPACT_ATOMS: atom_id res chain seq x y z
N MET A 1 14.46 24.58 -4.70
CA MET A 1 13.58 24.63 -3.51
C MET A 1 12.48 23.56 -3.51
N ARG A 2 11.74 23.32 -4.61
CA ARG A 2 10.66 22.30 -4.67
C ARG A 2 11.09 20.89 -4.23
N SER A 3 12.31 20.45 -4.56
CA SER A 3 12.85 19.14 -4.17
C SER A 3 13.02 18.96 -2.66
N ILE A 4 13.41 20.03 -1.94
CA ILE A 4 13.63 20.02 -0.49
C ILE A 4 12.30 19.76 0.22
N HIS A 5 11.24 20.47 -0.17
CA HIS A 5 9.91 20.26 0.41
C HIS A 5 9.36 18.86 0.13
N ILE A 6 9.66 18.26 -1.04
CA ILE A 6 9.25 16.88 -1.35
C ILE A 6 10.03 15.90 -0.46
N ALA A 7 11.33 16.07 -0.28
CA ALA A 7 12.14 15.23 0.57
C ALA A 7 11.72 15.31 2.04
N GLU A 8 11.47 16.52 2.55
CA GLU A 8 10.98 16.76 3.90
C GLU A 8 9.59 16.11 4.08
N TRP A 9 8.71 16.27 3.08
CA TRP A 9 7.40 15.62 3.09
C TRP A 9 7.52 14.10 3.17
N ILE A 10 8.40 13.48 2.38
CA ILE A 10 8.66 12.03 2.41
C ILE A 10 9.21 11.60 3.78
N LEU A 11 10.20 12.29 4.34
CA LEU A 11 10.73 11.92 5.67
C LEU A 11 9.71 12.15 6.78
N ALA A 12 8.89 13.20 6.70
CA ALA A 12 7.79 13.43 7.63
C ALA A 12 6.69 12.36 7.55
N LEU A 13 6.70 11.51 6.51
CA LEU A 13 5.86 10.32 6.47
C LEU A 13 6.31 9.30 7.53
N VAL A 14 7.62 9.10 7.72
CA VAL A 14 8.20 8.08 8.60
C VAL A 14 8.78 8.63 9.93
N THR A 15 8.89 9.94 10.09
CA THR A 15 9.39 10.58 11.32
C THR A 15 8.62 11.85 11.65
N SER A 16 8.95 12.48 12.79
CA SER A 16 8.45 13.81 13.15
C SER A 16 8.96 14.87 12.18
N ARG A 17 8.16 15.93 11.93
CA ARG A 17 8.54 17.01 11.00
C ARG A 17 9.85 17.69 11.36
N ASP A 18 10.11 17.94 12.65
CA ASP A 18 11.35 18.62 13.08
C ASP A 18 12.58 17.78 12.75
N ARG A 19 12.53 16.47 13.02
CA ARG A 19 13.59 15.54 12.61
C ARG A 19 13.72 15.45 11.10
N ALA A 20 12.60 15.39 10.36
CA ALA A 20 12.62 15.37 8.90
C ALA A 20 13.33 16.61 8.33
N ALA A 21 12.99 17.81 8.82
CA ALA A 21 13.59 19.06 8.38
C ALA A 21 15.10 19.10 8.70
N SER A 22 15.50 18.68 9.90
CA SER A 22 16.92 18.58 10.28
C SER A 22 17.68 17.62 9.36
N THR A 23 17.16 16.41 9.14
CA THR A 23 17.80 15.41 8.27
C THR A 23 17.89 15.87 6.82
N VAL A 24 16.87 16.56 6.29
CA VAL A 24 16.95 17.13 4.94
C VAL A 24 17.99 18.25 4.87
N GLY A 25 18.12 19.07 5.91
CA GLY A 25 19.17 20.09 6.02
C GLY A 25 20.56 19.48 5.83
N ASP A 26 20.88 18.46 6.64
CA ASP A 26 22.15 17.74 6.56
C ASP A 26 22.38 17.15 5.16
N LEU A 27 21.35 16.53 4.57
CA LEU A 27 21.44 15.95 3.22
C LEU A 27 21.63 17.01 2.13
N VAL A 28 21.06 18.22 2.28
CA VAL A 28 21.21 19.32 1.30
C VAL A 28 22.64 19.87 1.33
N GLU A 29 23.25 19.99 2.51
CA GLU A 29 24.65 20.42 2.64
C GLU A 29 25.59 19.44 1.94
N GLU A 30 25.39 18.12 2.12
CA GLU A 30 26.16 17.11 1.43
C GLU A 30 25.86 17.04 -0.09
N ALA A 31 24.61 17.29 -0.48
CA ALA A 31 24.18 17.28 -1.88
C ALA A 31 24.89 18.33 -2.73
N ALA A 32 25.29 19.47 -2.15
CA ALA A 32 26.05 20.49 -2.84
C ALA A 32 27.38 19.95 -3.40
N THR A 33 27.95 18.91 -2.77
CA THR A 33 29.20 18.27 -3.21
C THR A 33 29.00 17.01 -4.04
N ARG A 34 27.93 16.23 -3.80
CA ARG A 34 27.71 14.89 -4.40
C ARG A 34 26.58 14.82 -5.44
N GLY A 35 25.83 15.91 -5.62
CA GLY A 35 24.77 16.02 -6.61
C GLY A 35 23.41 15.43 -6.18
N VAL A 36 22.43 15.60 -7.07
CA VAL A 36 21.00 15.33 -6.81
C VAL A 36 20.69 13.85 -6.65
N PHE A 37 21.38 12.96 -7.39
CA PHE A 37 21.15 11.52 -7.27
C PHE A 37 21.53 11.01 -5.88
N TRP A 38 22.68 11.47 -5.36
CA TRP A 38 23.14 11.11 -4.02
C TRP A 38 22.18 11.60 -2.94
N PHE A 39 21.68 12.83 -3.07
CA PHE A 39 20.64 13.38 -2.19
C PHE A 39 19.41 12.46 -2.08
N TRP A 40 18.81 12.09 -3.22
CA TRP A 40 17.62 11.24 -3.23
C TRP A 40 17.90 9.83 -2.70
N SER A 41 19.07 9.27 -2.99
CA SER A 41 19.50 8.00 -2.41
C SER A 41 19.59 8.09 -0.88
N GLY A 42 20.16 9.17 -0.35
CA GLY A 42 20.21 9.46 1.09
C GLY A 42 18.82 9.56 1.73
N VAL A 43 17.91 10.34 1.12
CA VAL A 43 16.52 10.48 1.57
C VAL A 43 15.82 9.12 1.63
N LEU A 44 15.88 8.34 0.54
CA LEU A 44 15.22 7.03 0.46
C LEU A 44 15.84 6.03 1.44
N ARG A 45 17.17 6.00 1.58
CA ARG A 45 17.87 5.13 2.52
C ARG A 45 17.50 5.45 3.96
N THR A 46 17.46 6.72 4.34
CA THR A 46 17.04 7.12 5.68
C THR A 46 15.58 6.78 5.94
N ALA A 47 14.70 7.02 4.96
CA ALA A 47 13.30 6.65 5.08
C ALA A 47 13.11 5.14 5.27
N ALA A 48 13.80 4.32 4.47
CA ALA A 48 13.77 2.87 4.56
C ALA A 48 14.34 2.35 5.88
N SER A 49 15.42 2.94 6.38
CA SER A 49 16.03 2.57 7.68
C SER A 49 15.07 2.81 8.85
N LEU A 50 14.42 3.98 8.89
CA LEU A 50 13.43 4.31 9.91
C LEU A 50 12.22 3.37 9.84
N LEU A 51 11.71 3.14 8.64
CA LEU A 51 10.58 2.25 8.42
C LEU A 51 10.89 0.81 8.82
N TRP A 52 12.09 0.32 8.50
CA TRP A 52 12.54 -1.01 8.90
C TRP A 52 12.69 -1.13 10.41
N ARG A 53 13.21 -0.10 11.07
CA ARG A 53 13.32 -0.06 12.53
C ARG A 53 11.95 -0.16 13.19
N ASP A 54 10.94 0.56 12.71
CA ASP A 54 9.57 0.48 13.24
C ASP A 54 8.98 -0.94 13.10
N VAL A 55 9.28 -1.63 11.99
CA VAL A 55 8.88 -3.03 11.79
C VAL A 55 9.63 -3.95 12.75
N ALA A 56 10.94 -3.75 12.92
CA ALA A 56 11.80 -4.57 13.76
C ALA A 56 11.54 -4.40 15.26
N GLU A 57 11.07 -3.24 15.70
CA GLU A 57 10.71 -3.01 17.11
C GLU A 57 9.46 -3.82 17.51
N ARG A 58 8.55 -4.12 16.57
CA ARG A 58 7.26 -4.80 16.86
C ARG A 58 6.85 -5.79 15.75
N PRO A 59 7.67 -6.81 15.43
CA PRO A 59 7.47 -7.65 14.25
C PRO A 59 6.17 -8.45 14.34
N ALA A 60 5.85 -9.01 15.51
CA ALA A 60 4.63 -9.80 15.70
C ALA A 60 3.34 -8.98 15.49
N ARG A 61 3.31 -7.73 15.95
CA ARG A 61 2.17 -6.83 15.76
C ARG A 61 2.02 -6.45 14.29
N MET A 62 3.11 -6.11 13.62
CA MET A 62 3.08 -5.75 12.19
C MET A 62 2.68 -6.94 11.33
N ALA A 63 3.21 -8.13 11.62
CA ALA A 63 2.81 -9.36 10.96
C ALA A 63 1.31 -9.63 11.17
N GLY A 64 0.80 -9.54 12.41
CA GLY A 64 -0.62 -9.75 12.69
C GLY A 64 -1.54 -8.77 11.94
N LEU A 65 -1.14 -7.50 11.83
CA LEU A 65 -1.87 -6.51 11.04
C LEU A 65 -1.81 -6.80 9.53
N ALA A 66 -0.64 -7.20 9.02
CA ALA A 66 -0.45 -7.60 7.63
C ALA A 66 -1.33 -8.81 7.28
N PHE A 67 -1.31 -9.87 8.11
CA PHE A 67 -2.17 -11.03 7.93
C PHE A 67 -3.65 -10.68 7.97
N ARG A 68 -4.06 -9.80 8.89
CA ARG A 68 -5.45 -9.33 8.96
C ARG A 68 -5.86 -8.56 7.71
N GLY A 69 -5.00 -7.68 7.20
CA GLY A 69 -5.21 -6.97 5.95
C GLY A 69 -5.37 -7.95 4.78
N LEU A 70 -4.46 -8.91 4.67
CA LEU A 70 -4.45 -9.92 3.61
C LEU A 70 -5.69 -10.82 3.67
N ALA A 71 -6.12 -11.23 4.87
CA ALA A 71 -7.33 -12.04 5.05
C ALA A 71 -8.59 -11.29 4.58
N ILE A 72 -8.68 -9.98 4.84
CA ILE A 72 -9.80 -9.15 4.38
C ILE A 72 -9.76 -8.97 2.87
N GLU A 73 -8.58 -8.72 2.30
CA GLU A 73 -8.40 -8.63 0.85
C GLU A 73 -8.84 -9.92 0.15
N LEU A 74 -8.38 -11.07 0.65
CA LEU A 74 -8.76 -12.38 0.11
C LEU A 74 -10.26 -12.61 0.23
N ALA A 75 -10.86 -12.31 1.40
CA ALA A 75 -12.30 -12.47 1.59
C ALA A 75 -13.12 -11.61 0.62
N LEU A 76 -12.73 -10.34 0.43
CA LEU A 76 -13.38 -9.43 -0.52
C LEU A 76 -13.18 -9.91 -1.96
N SER A 77 -11.97 -10.33 -2.33
CA SER A 77 -11.66 -10.82 -3.67
C SER A 77 -12.46 -12.07 -4.01
N LEU A 78 -12.55 -13.02 -3.08
CA LEU A 78 -13.37 -14.22 -3.23
C LEU A 78 -14.86 -13.89 -3.31
N PHE A 79 -15.35 -12.93 -2.52
CA PHE A 79 -16.72 -12.46 -2.60
C PHE A 79 -17.06 -11.88 -3.99
N PHE A 80 -16.21 -10.99 -4.52
CA PHE A 80 -16.41 -10.42 -5.85
C PHE A 80 -16.30 -11.47 -6.96
N LEU A 81 -15.40 -12.43 -6.83
CA LEU A 81 -15.28 -13.56 -7.75
C LEU A 81 -16.55 -14.42 -7.74
N ALA A 82 -17.06 -14.77 -6.56
CA ALA A 82 -18.30 -15.53 -6.43
C ALA A 82 -19.49 -14.77 -7.01
N LEU A 83 -19.61 -13.47 -6.72
CA LEU A 83 -20.64 -12.60 -7.28
C LEU A 83 -20.56 -12.55 -8.81
N SER A 84 -19.36 -12.43 -9.38
CA SER A 84 -19.13 -12.50 -10.83
C SER A 84 -19.58 -13.84 -11.41
N GLY A 85 -19.28 -14.96 -10.74
CA GLY A 85 -19.73 -16.29 -11.18
C GLY A 85 -21.24 -16.45 -11.17
N VAL A 86 -21.92 -16.00 -10.11
CA VAL A 86 -23.38 -16.06 -9.99
C VAL A 86 -24.05 -15.22 -11.07
N THR A 87 -23.62 -13.97 -11.23
CA THR A 87 -24.16 -13.06 -12.26
C THR A 87 -23.91 -13.58 -13.67
N ALA A 88 -22.76 -14.20 -13.93
CA ALA A 88 -22.46 -14.87 -15.21
C ALA A 88 -23.44 -16.01 -15.50
N ALA A 89 -23.70 -16.86 -14.50
CA ALA A 89 -24.63 -17.98 -14.61
C ALA A 89 -26.07 -17.51 -14.87
N MET A 90 -26.49 -16.40 -14.25
CA MET A 90 -27.83 -15.83 -14.44
C MET A 90 -28.04 -15.23 -15.84
N ILE A 91 -27.03 -14.63 -16.44
CA ILE A 91 -27.15 -14.00 -17.76
C ILE A 91 -27.14 -15.04 -18.90
N GLY A 92 -26.54 -16.21 -18.68
CA GLY A 92 -26.52 -17.31 -19.65
C GLY A 92 -25.74 -17.02 -20.95
N SER A 93 -25.03 -15.89 -21.03
CA SER A 93 -24.25 -15.48 -22.20
C SER A 93 -22.78 -15.25 -21.84
N PRO A 94 -21.85 -16.09 -22.30
CA PRO A 94 -20.41 -15.89 -22.12
C PRO A 94 -19.91 -14.56 -22.69
N GLY A 95 -20.60 -13.99 -23.69
CA GLY A 95 -20.24 -12.73 -24.33
C GLY A 95 -20.44 -11.50 -23.43
N ALA A 96 -21.37 -11.55 -22.47
CA ALA A 96 -21.64 -10.45 -21.54
C ALA A 96 -20.44 -10.16 -20.61
N LEU A 97 -19.65 -11.19 -20.29
CA LEU A 97 -18.46 -11.11 -19.43
C LEU A 97 -17.33 -10.28 -20.04
N ASN A 98 -17.31 -10.17 -21.38
CA ASN A 98 -16.32 -9.39 -22.10
C ASN A 98 -16.77 -7.95 -22.38
N SER A 99 -17.98 -7.56 -21.96
CA SER A 99 -18.41 -6.18 -22.11
C SER A 99 -17.54 -5.24 -21.26
N ALA A 100 -17.30 -4.03 -21.77
CA ALA A 100 -16.54 -3.01 -21.05
C ALA A 100 -17.19 -2.68 -19.69
N GLY A 101 -18.52 -2.70 -19.62
CA GLY A 101 -19.28 -2.51 -18.38
C GLY A 101 -18.98 -3.59 -17.34
N TRP A 102 -18.94 -4.86 -17.75
CA TRP A 102 -18.60 -5.97 -16.85
C TRP A 102 -17.20 -5.84 -16.28
N ARG A 103 -16.21 -5.57 -17.15
CA ARG A 103 -14.83 -5.36 -16.74
C ARG A 103 -14.70 -4.17 -15.80
N LEU A 104 -15.39 -3.07 -16.09
CA LEU A 104 -15.34 -1.87 -15.23
C LEU A 104 -15.97 -2.15 -13.86
N PHE A 105 -17.10 -2.85 -13.82
CA PHE A 105 -17.80 -3.16 -12.58
C PHE A 105 -17.02 -4.11 -11.67
N PHE A 106 -16.40 -5.16 -12.23
CA PHE A 106 -15.65 -6.14 -11.44
C PHE A 106 -14.17 -5.78 -11.20
N ASN A 107 -13.57 -4.94 -12.05
CA ASN A 107 -12.21 -4.42 -11.82
C ASN A 107 -12.18 -3.13 -10.98
N ALA A 108 -13.24 -2.30 -10.97
CA ALA A 108 -13.23 -1.10 -10.11
C ALA A 108 -12.98 -1.42 -8.63
N PRO A 109 -13.55 -2.50 -8.04
CA PRO A 109 -13.22 -2.94 -6.69
C PRO A 109 -11.72 -3.17 -6.46
N THR A 110 -10.97 -3.70 -7.43
CA THR A 110 -9.53 -3.96 -7.25
C THR A 110 -8.71 -2.68 -7.09
N LEU A 111 -9.23 -1.52 -7.54
CA LEU A 111 -8.62 -0.21 -7.29
C LEU A 111 -9.04 0.38 -5.94
N VAL A 112 -10.28 0.13 -5.49
CA VAL A 112 -10.83 0.71 -4.27
C VAL A 112 -10.43 -0.08 -3.02
N ILE A 113 -10.37 -1.41 -3.10
CA ILE A 113 -10.06 -2.30 -1.98
C ILE A 113 -8.69 -1.96 -1.35
N PRO A 114 -7.59 -1.79 -2.11
CA PRO A 114 -6.29 -1.43 -1.52
C PRO A 114 -6.32 -0.08 -0.79
N ILE A 115 -7.07 0.91 -1.29
CA ILE A 115 -7.23 2.21 -0.62
C ILE A 115 -7.92 2.03 0.74
N LEU A 116 -8.98 1.22 0.79
CA LEU A 116 -9.70 0.93 2.03
C LEU A 116 -8.82 0.16 3.02
N ILE A 117 -8.08 -0.86 2.56
CA ILE A 117 -7.16 -1.62 3.38
C ILE A 117 -6.06 -0.72 3.94
N GLY A 118 -5.43 0.12 3.12
CA GLY A 118 -4.42 1.08 3.57
C GLY A 118 -4.97 2.03 4.63
N ARG A 119 -6.20 2.53 4.46
CA ARG A 119 -6.89 3.35 5.46
C ARG A 119 -7.20 2.58 6.75
N MET A 120 -7.58 1.31 6.66
CA MET A 120 -7.86 0.45 7.82
C MET A 120 -6.57 0.13 8.60
N LEU A 121 -5.49 -0.22 7.90
CA LEU A 121 -4.17 -0.46 8.49
C LEU A 121 -3.67 0.79 9.22
N ALA A 122 -3.80 1.97 8.62
CA ALA A 122 -3.45 3.23 9.25
C ALA A 122 -4.25 3.49 10.55
N ARG A 123 -5.53 3.10 10.59
CA ARG A 123 -6.36 3.22 11.80
C ARG A 123 -5.97 2.20 12.89
N TRP A 124 -5.52 1.01 12.51
CA TRP A 124 -5.13 -0.04 13.45
C TRP A 124 -3.71 0.12 14.01
N ALA A 125 -2.86 0.88 13.32
CA ALA A 125 -1.48 1.14 13.70
C ALA A 125 -1.19 2.66 13.85
N PRO A 126 -1.84 3.36 14.80
CA PRO A 126 -1.58 4.79 14.99
C PRO A 126 -0.09 5.04 15.30
N GLY A 127 0.51 5.95 14.54
CA GLY A 127 1.93 6.30 14.61
C GLY A 127 2.90 5.32 13.92
N HIS A 128 2.41 4.19 13.40
CA HIS A 128 3.20 3.19 12.67
C HIS A 128 2.49 2.81 11.36
N GLU A 129 1.76 3.75 10.77
CA GLU A 129 0.83 3.48 9.68
C GLU A 129 1.55 2.93 8.44
N LEU A 130 2.69 3.51 8.12
CA LEU A 130 3.51 3.10 6.97
C LEU A 130 4.21 1.77 7.22
N ALA A 131 4.66 1.51 8.46
CA ALA A 131 5.28 0.24 8.80
C ALA A 131 4.30 -0.93 8.62
N ALA A 132 3.03 -0.73 9.03
CA ALA A 132 1.97 -1.70 8.79
C ALA A 132 1.69 -1.91 7.29
N CYS A 133 1.67 -0.83 6.50
CA CYS A 133 1.48 -0.92 5.05
C CYS A 133 2.66 -1.60 4.34
N LEU A 134 3.89 -1.32 4.77
CA LEU A 134 5.08 -2.00 4.25
C LEU A 134 5.05 -3.49 4.59
N ALA A 135 4.77 -3.84 5.84
CA ALA A 135 4.68 -5.24 6.26
C ALA A 135 3.60 -5.99 5.46
N TYR A 136 2.46 -5.36 5.22
CA TYR A 136 1.42 -5.89 4.34
C TYR A 136 1.89 -6.04 2.89
N ALA A 137 2.56 -5.04 2.32
CA ALA A 137 3.08 -5.12 0.95
C ALA A 137 4.12 -6.24 0.78
N ILE A 138 5.01 -6.41 1.76
CA ILE A 138 5.98 -7.52 1.79
C ILE A 138 5.25 -8.86 1.88
N LEU A 139 4.30 -9.00 2.81
CA LEU A 139 3.55 -10.24 2.99
C LEU A 139 2.73 -10.60 1.75
N GLY A 140 2.05 -9.62 1.15
CA GLY A 140 1.34 -9.78 -0.11
C GLY A 140 2.29 -10.24 -1.22
N SER A 141 3.47 -9.62 -1.34
CA SER A 141 4.47 -10.00 -2.35
C SER A 141 4.95 -11.45 -2.17
N ILE A 142 5.21 -11.87 -0.92
CA ILE A 142 5.57 -13.26 -0.60
C ILE A 142 4.44 -14.21 -0.96
N PHE A 143 3.20 -13.88 -0.57
CA PHE A 143 2.02 -14.67 -0.88
C PHE A 143 1.87 -14.87 -2.40
N ASN A 144 2.12 -13.82 -3.19
CA ASN A 144 2.03 -13.86 -4.64
C ASN A 144 3.06 -14.78 -5.27
N VAL A 145 4.31 -14.73 -4.79
CA VAL A 145 5.38 -15.63 -5.22
C VAL A 145 5.02 -17.08 -4.89
N VAL A 146 4.51 -17.35 -3.69
CA VAL A 146 4.09 -18.70 -3.28
C VAL A 146 2.98 -19.23 -4.19
N ILE A 147 1.95 -18.42 -4.44
CA ILE A 147 0.84 -18.81 -5.31
C ILE A 147 1.31 -19.05 -6.75
N MET A 148 2.22 -18.21 -7.27
CA MET A 148 2.83 -18.41 -8.59
C MET A 148 3.58 -19.73 -8.70
N ILE A 149 4.31 -20.14 -7.65
CA ILE A 149 5.05 -21.40 -7.58
C ILE A 149 4.09 -22.60 -7.49
N VAL A 150 3.04 -22.50 -6.67
CA VAL A 150 2.08 -23.60 -6.42
C VAL A 150 1.15 -23.84 -7.61
N PHE A 151 0.80 -22.79 -8.36
CA PHE A 151 -0.13 -22.86 -9.49
C PHE A 151 0.54 -22.48 -10.83
N PRO A 152 1.50 -23.28 -11.32
CA PRO A 152 2.23 -22.97 -12.54
C PRO A 152 1.29 -22.99 -13.77
N ALA A 153 1.08 -21.81 -14.36
CA ALA A 153 0.64 -21.46 -15.73
C ALA A 153 -0.35 -22.38 -16.50
N GLY A 154 -1.15 -23.21 -15.84
CA GLY A 154 -2.21 -24.01 -16.46
C GLY A 154 -3.48 -23.20 -16.69
N MET A 155 -3.53 -22.44 -17.79
CA MET A 155 -4.66 -21.81 -18.53
C MET A 155 -5.78 -21.01 -17.82
N GLY A 156 -6.02 -21.15 -16.51
CA GLY A 156 -7.06 -20.39 -15.80
C GLY A 156 -6.54 -19.48 -14.69
N SER A 157 -5.34 -19.76 -14.19
CA SER A 157 -4.77 -19.08 -13.01
C SER A 157 -4.06 -17.77 -13.34
N SER A 158 -3.49 -17.61 -14.54
CA SER A 158 -2.60 -16.48 -14.85
C SER A 158 -3.31 -15.12 -14.84
N ALA A 159 -4.51 -14.99 -15.43
CA ALA A 159 -5.24 -13.72 -15.48
C ALA A 159 -5.87 -13.33 -14.12
N LEU A 160 -6.36 -14.33 -13.38
CA LEU A 160 -6.97 -14.15 -12.06
C LEU A 160 -5.90 -13.79 -11.01
N LEU A 161 -4.72 -14.42 -11.09
CA LEU A 161 -3.58 -14.10 -10.24
C LEU A 161 -2.92 -12.77 -10.62
N TRP A 162 -2.80 -12.43 -11.91
CA TRP A 162 -2.29 -11.12 -12.30
C TRP A 162 -3.20 -9.97 -11.84
N GLY A 163 -4.52 -10.13 -11.98
CA GLY A 163 -5.49 -9.08 -11.64
C GLY A 163 -5.72 -8.87 -10.14
N ILE A 164 -5.60 -9.92 -9.32
CA ILE A 164 -5.78 -9.82 -7.86
C ILE A 164 -4.47 -9.46 -7.17
N LEU A 165 -3.32 -9.91 -7.66
CA LEU A 165 -2.10 -9.97 -6.87
C LEU A 165 -0.85 -9.35 -7.54
N GLY A 166 -0.84 -9.16 -8.85
CA GLY A 166 0.39 -8.90 -9.60
C GLY A 166 0.74 -7.44 -9.87
N ASP A 167 -0.22 -6.51 -9.77
CA ASP A 167 0.02 -5.17 -10.31
C ASP A 167 0.70 -4.26 -9.27
N PRO A 168 1.94 -3.76 -9.51
CA PRO A 168 2.52 -2.68 -8.72
C PRO A 168 1.61 -1.44 -8.66
N ALA A 169 0.67 -1.30 -9.60
CA ALA A 169 -0.39 -0.29 -9.55
C ALA A 169 -1.35 -0.45 -8.35
N GLN A 170 -1.34 -1.56 -7.61
CA GLN A 170 -2.11 -1.71 -6.37
C GLN A 170 -1.36 -1.20 -5.12
N GLN A 171 -0.03 -1.13 -5.16
CA GLN A 171 0.77 -0.63 -4.03
C GLN A 171 0.60 0.89 -3.84
N THR A 172 0.41 1.63 -4.94
CA THR A 172 0.17 3.08 -4.92
C THR A 172 -1.16 3.46 -4.23
N PRO A 173 -2.33 2.85 -4.54
CA PRO A 173 -3.57 3.11 -3.82
C PRO A 173 -3.51 2.71 -2.34
N LEU A 174 -2.78 1.64 -1.99
CA LEU A 174 -2.57 1.26 -0.59
C LEU A 174 -1.90 2.41 0.20
N LEU A 175 -0.78 2.93 -0.30
CA LEU A 175 -0.08 4.06 0.31
C LEU A 175 -0.94 5.33 0.34
N ALA A 176 -1.69 5.60 -0.74
CA ALA A 176 -2.62 6.72 -0.78
C ALA A 176 -3.69 6.61 0.31
N GLY A 177 -4.25 5.41 0.52
CA GLY A 177 -5.19 5.10 1.59
C GLY A 177 -4.59 5.34 2.98
N ALA A 178 -3.35 4.93 3.20
CA ALA A 178 -2.64 5.13 4.47
C ALA A 178 -2.40 6.61 4.76
N VAL A 179 -1.92 7.37 3.77
CA VAL A 179 -1.70 8.82 3.87
C VAL A 179 -3.02 9.55 4.14
N TRP A 180 -4.11 9.15 3.46
CA TRP A 180 -5.43 9.71 3.69
C TRP A 180 -5.94 9.40 5.11
N GLY A 181 -5.77 8.17 5.58
CA GLY A 181 -6.08 7.77 6.96
C GLY A 181 -5.39 8.67 7.99
N ARG A 182 -4.08 8.89 7.84
CA ARG A 182 -3.29 9.72 8.75
C ARG A 182 -3.77 11.17 8.82
N ARG A 183 -4.07 11.80 7.68
CA ARG A 183 -4.59 13.18 7.64
C ARG A 183 -5.91 13.33 8.39
N SER A 184 -6.80 12.32 8.28
CA SER A 184 -8.08 12.36 9.00
C SER A 184 -7.92 12.31 10.52
N LEU A 185 -6.91 11.58 11.03
CA LEU A 185 -6.61 11.50 12.46
C LEU A 185 -5.99 12.80 12.99
N GLN A 186 -5.11 13.44 12.22
CA GLN A 186 -4.50 14.72 12.60
C GLN A 186 -5.54 15.85 12.68
N GLY A 187 -6.52 15.87 11.77
CA GLY A 187 -7.58 16.88 11.77
C GLY A 187 -8.47 16.86 13.03
N HIS A 188 -8.67 15.69 13.65
CA HIS A 188 -9.44 15.59 14.88
C HIS A 188 -8.67 16.05 16.12
N ARG A 189 -7.36 15.76 16.21
CA ARG A 189 -6.56 16.20 17.36
C ARG A 189 -6.42 17.72 17.47
N GLY A 190 -6.41 18.43 16.33
CA GLY A 190 -6.31 19.89 16.32
C GLY A 190 -7.55 20.65 16.81
N ARG A 191 -8.73 20.00 16.89
CA ARG A 191 -9.98 20.66 17.30
C ARG A 191 -10.28 20.56 18.80
N GLY A 192 -9.70 19.61 19.51
CA GLY A 192 -9.94 19.42 20.96
C GLY A 192 -9.03 20.24 21.87
N ALA A 193 -8.14 21.06 21.31
CA ALA A 193 -7.15 21.86 22.06
C ALA A 193 -7.44 23.37 22.00
N ARG A 194 -8.66 23.77 21.62
CA ARG A 194 -9.17 25.15 21.65
C ARG A 194 -10.39 25.20 22.54
#